data_AF-A0AA43UKH2-F1
#
_entry.id   AF-A0AA43UKH2-F1
#
_cell.length_a   1.000
_cell.length_b   1.000
_cell.length_c   1.000
_cell.angle_alpha   90.00
_cell.angle_beta   90.00
_cell.angle_gamma   90.00
#
_symmetry.space_group_name_H-M   'P 1'
#
loop_
_entity.id
_entity.type
_entity.pdbx_description
1 polymer ?
#
loop_
_entity_poly.entity_id
_entity_poly.type
_entity_poly.pdbx_seq_one_letter_code
_entity_poly.pdbx_strand_id
1 'polypeptide(L)'
;MMQRASRLGGPVPKFNEYHIWKALDCLDESTPVGRKRLSQLLGIGEGSTRTILSQLQEQGLITIGKSGIVLTDRGSEFKKTYHMDVADVSISDLTIGDKDCAVRVSKRAKDVKFGCEERDAAIKSGATGATTLVYTDGNLVFPGSDYPVDEDIASKVRSLFALRNDDVVIIGTGPSKEVAEIGAVTAGLTIMGGLQFNRDLKDILTPKNTGNELISLAFAIHDLVGGLPVCAKSRDNLGIRIENGAVIDNAYSGPVLEEVISVGTTIRKIATSGPYKGIRVIVTPIELDNRIIAAIGVVDIRTMAGANNLIRLRSDDND
;
A
#
# COMPACT_ATOMS: atom_id res chain seq x y z
N MET A 1 18.12 -9.78 -34.41
CA MET A 1 16.64 -9.90 -34.30
C MET A 1 16.31 -10.09 -32.81
N MET A 2 16.22 -9.00 -32.04
CA MET A 2 15.89 -9.07 -30.61
C MET A 2 14.44 -8.66 -30.41
N GLN A 3 13.65 -9.60 -29.88
CA GLN A 3 12.23 -9.42 -29.58
C GLN A 3 12.04 -8.32 -28.53
N ARG A 4 11.23 -7.33 -28.87
CA ARG A 4 10.66 -6.34 -27.94
C ARG A 4 9.77 -7.08 -26.93
N ALA A 5 10.10 -7.02 -25.64
CA ALA A 5 9.16 -7.33 -24.59
C ALA A 5 8.18 -6.16 -24.42
N SER A 6 7.07 -6.22 -25.15
CA SER A 6 5.91 -5.36 -24.99
C SER A 6 5.22 -5.64 -23.65
N ARG A 7 5.23 -4.68 -22.72
CA ARG A 7 4.21 -4.59 -21.65
C ARG A 7 3.86 -3.12 -21.36
N LEU A 8 3.17 -2.53 -22.34
CA LEU A 8 2.24 -1.40 -22.18
C LEU A 8 0.89 -1.91 -22.70
N GLY A 9 -0.16 -1.88 -21.87
CA GLY A 9 -1.54 -2.19 -22.28
C GLY A 9 -2.02 -3.64 -22.09
N GLY A 10 -1.66 -4.29 -20.98
CA GLY A 10 -2.33 -5.54 -20.60
C GLY A 10 -3.71 -5.27 -19.97
N PRO A 11 -4.70 -6.16 -20.13
CA PRO A 11 -5.97 -6.06 -19.41
C PRO A 11 -5.74 -5.97 -17.91
N VAL A 12 -6.62 -5.24 -17.20
CA VAL A 12 -6.59 -5.14 -15.74
C VAL A 12 -6.46 -6.55 -15.15
N PRO A 13 -5.49 -6.81 -14.26
CA PRO A 13 -5.35 -8.11 -13.63
C PRO A 13 -6.68 -8.53 -13.01
N LYS A 14 -7.18 -9.72 -13.37
CA LYS A 14 -8.44 -10.26 -12.84
C LYS A 14 -8.29 -10.83 -11.43
N PHE A 15 -7.32 -10.35 -10.65
CA PHE A 15 -7.02 -10.80 -9.31
C PHE A 15 -6.58 -9.61 -8.45
N ASN A 16 -6.72 -9.73 -7.14
CA ASN A 16 -6.41 -8.74 -6.12
C ASN A 16 -5.58 -9.38 -4.98
N GLU A 17 -5.28 -8.63 -3.92
CA GLU A 17 -4.48 -9.12 -2.79
C GLU A 17 -5.06 -10.35 -2.10
N TYR A 18 -6.40 -10.46 -2.03
CA TYR A 18 -7.05 -11.67 -1.53
C TYR A 18 -6.58 -12.93 -2.27
N HIS A 19 -6.45 -12.89 -3.60
CA HIS A 19 -6.04 -14.07 -4.36
C HIS A 19 -4.57 -14.45 -4.11
N ILE A 20 -3.72 -13.46 -3.83
CA ILE A 20 -2.32 -13.68 -3.45
C ILE A 20 -2.25 -14.32 -2.06
N TRP A 21 -2.98 -13.75 -1.10
CA TRP A 21 -3.09 -14.30 0.25
C TRP A 21 -3.63 -15.73 0.22
N LYS A 22 -4.75 -15.95 -0.48
CA LYS A 22 -5.39 -17.27 -0.61
C LYS A 22 -4.46 -18.28 -1.28
N ALA A 23 -3.63 -17.85 -2.23
CA ALA A 23 -2.63 -18.72 -2.84
C ALA A 23 -1.59 -19.19 -1.82
N LEU A 24 -1.06 -18.29 -1.00
CA LEU A 24 -0.14 -18.66 0.09
C LEU A 24 -0.84 -19.54 1.14
N ASP A 25 -2.09 -19.21 1.47
CA ASP A 25 -2.89 -19.96 2.44
C ASP A 25 -3.14 -21.41 1.99
N CYS A 26 -3.39 -21.63 0.70
CA CYS A 26 -3.57 -22.97 0.13
C CYS A 26 -2.27 -23.79 -0.01
N LEU A 27 -1.10 -23.18 0.15
CA LEU A 27 0.20 -23.84 0.01
C LEU A 27 0.79 -24.18 1.39
N ASP A 28 1.61 -25.23 1.42
CA ASP A 28 2.39 -25.64 2.58
C ASP A 28 3.83 -26.02 2.16
N GLU A 29 4.65 -26.44 3.12
CA GLU A 29 6.06 -26.78 2.93
C GLU A 29 6.27 -28.18 2.34
N SER A 30 5.34 -29.11 2.59
CA SER A 30 5.55 -30.55 2.39
C SER A 30 4.63 -31.19 1.34
N THR A 31 3.49 -30.56 1.04
CA THR A 31 2.41 -31.09 0.19
C THR A 31 2.28 -30.22 -1.08
N PRO A 32 2.92 -30.62 -2.19
CA PRO A 32 2.84 -29.85 -3.41
C PRO A 32 1.42 -29.70 -3.95
N VAL A 33 1.02 -28.48 -4.30
CA VAL A 33 -0.26 -28.20 -4.94
C VAL A 33 -0.08 -28.05 -6.44
N GLY A 34 -0.91 -28.75 -7.22
CA GLY A 34 -0.92 -28.64 -8.67
C GLY A 34 -1.53 -27.32 -9.16
N ARG A 35 -0.98 -26.75 -10.25
CA ARG A 35 -1.42 -25.46 -10.82
C ARG A 35 -2.94 -25.39 -11.11
N LYS A 36 -3.49 -26.46 -11.69
CA LYS A 36 -4.93 -26.55 -12.02
C LYS A 36 -5.82 -26.59 -10.77
N ARG A 37 -5.36 -27.29 -9.72
CA ARG A 37 -6.06 -27.32 -8.44
C ARG A 37 -6.01 -25.94 -7.78
N LEU A 38 -4.86 -25.28 -7.81
CA LEU A 38 -4.73 -23.93 -7.27
C LEU A 38 -5.64 -22.93 -7.98
N SER A 39 -5.71 -22.93 -9.31
CA SER A 39 -6.60 -22.02 -10.05
C SER A 39 -8.08 -22.23 -9.69
N GLN A 40 -8.48 -23.47 -9.43
CA GLN A 40 -9.84 -23.80 -8.98
C GLN A 40 -10.11 -23.27 -7.57
N LEU A 41 -9.17 -23.45 -6.63
CA LEU A 41 -9.28 -22.94 -5.26
C LEU A 41 -9.34 -21.41 -5.20
N LEU A 42 -8.60 -20.73 -6.09
CA LEU A 42 -8.59 -19.28 -6.18
C LEU A 42 -9.81 -18.69 -6.92
N GLY A 43 -10.58 -19.51 -7.65
CA GLY A 43 -11.70 -19.02 -8.46
C GLY A 43 -11.31 -18.11 -9.63
N ILE A 44 -10.04 -18.15 -10.07
CA ILE A 44 -9.52 -17.32 -11.17
C ILE A 44 -8.94 -18.16 -12.31
N GLY A 45 -8.90 -17.57 -13.50
CA GLY A 45 -8.34 -18.22 -14.68
C GLY A 45 -6.86 -18.61 -14.53
N GLU A 46 -6.43 -19.63 -15.28
CA GLU A 46 -5.06 -20.16 -15.25
C GLU A 46 -4.01 -19.11 -15.60
N GLY A 47 -4.33 -18.17 -16.50
CA GLY A 47 -3.46 -17.05 -16.84
C GLY A 47 -3.15 -16.15 -15.64
N SER A 48 -4.17 -15.77 -14.87
CA SER A 48 -4.00 -14.97 -13.65
C SER A 48 -3.24 -15.75 -12.57
N THR A 49 -3.57 -17.04 -12.41
CA THR A 49 -2.87 -17.93 -11.47
C THR A 49 -1.38 -18.01 -11.80
N ARG A 50 -1.03 -18.13 -13.09
CA ARG A 50 0.38 -18.13 -13.53
C ARG A 50 1.08 -16.82 -13.16
N THR A 51 0.40 -15.68 -13.32
CA THR A 51 0.96 -14.38 -12.92
C THR A 51 1.21 -14.30 -11.42
N ILE A 52 0.27 -14.73 -10.57
CA ILE A 52 0.46 -14.79 -9.11
C ILE A 52 1.66 -15.67 -8.77
N LEU A 53 1.75 -16.87 -9.36
CA LEU A 53 2.85 -17.79 -9.12
C LEU A 53 4.20 -17.22 -9.55
N SER A 54 4.27 -16.54 -10.69
CA SER A 54 5.49 -15.84 -11.10
C SER A 54 5.91 -14.78 -10.09
N GLN A 55 4.97 -13.97 -9.60
CA GLN A 55 5.27 -12.94 -8.58
C GLN A 55 5.76 -13.55 -7.26
N LEU A 56 5.09 -14.60 -6.77
CA LEU A 56 5.50 -15.29 -5.54
C LEU A 56 6.87 -15.96 -5.69
N GLN A 57 7.17 -16.50 -6.86
CA GLN A 57 8.46 -17.12 -7.16
C GLN A 57 9.60 -16.08 -7.29
N GLU A 58 9.35 -14.95 -7.96
CA GLU A 58 10.28 -13.82 -8.06
C GLU A 58 10.64 -13.27 -6.67
N GLN A 59 9.67 -13.26 -5.75
CA GLN A 59 9.86 -12.87 -4.35
C GLN A 59 10.48 -13.97 -3.48
N GLY A 60 10.78 -15.15 -4.05
CA GLY A 60 11.38 -16.27 -3.33
C GLY A 60 10.48 -16.91 -2.27
N LEU A 61 9.15 -16.73 -2.37
CA LEU A 61 8.17 -17.29 -1.42
C LEU A 61 7.75 -18.72 -1.75
N ILE A 62 7.89 -19.13 -3.02
CA ILE A 62 7.51 -20.47 -3.47
C ILE A 62 8.59 -21.09 -4.35
N THR A 63 8.58 -22.42 -4.44
CA THR A 63 9.25 -23.15 -5.50
C THR A 63 8.24 -23.93 -6.34
N ILE A 64 8.51 -24.03 -7.64
CA ILE A 64 7.63 -24.71 -8.59
C ILE A 64 8.42 -25.87 -9.21
N GLY A 65 8.08 -27.10 -8.80
CA GLY A 65 8.66 -28.34 -9.31
C GLY A 65 7.73 -29.08 -10.27
N LYS A 66 8.17 -30.27 -10.71
CA LYS A 66 7.33 -31.18 -11.50
C LYS A 66 6.13 -31.71 -10.70
N SER A 67 6.31 -31.88 -9.39
CA SER A 67 5.31 -32.41 -8.46
C SER A 67 4.25 -31.37 -8.04
N GLY A 68 4.53 -30.07 -8.18
CA GLY A 68 3.62 -29.00 -7.79
C GLY A 68 4.34 -27.79 -7.24
N ILE A 69 3.60 -26.98 -6.49
CA ILE A 69 4.05 -25.73 -5.87
C ILE A 69 4.13 -25.95 -4.37
N VAL A 70 5.22 -25.51 -3.75
CA VAL A 70 5.44 -25.55 -2.29
C VAL A 70 5.98 -24.21 -1.80
N LEU A 71 5.72 -23.87 -0.53
CA LEU A 71 6.33 -22.73 0.13
C LEU A 71 7.83 -22.96 0.35
N THR A 72 8.61 -21.89 0.30
CA THR A 72 9.96 -21.85 0.88
C THR A 72 9.87 -21.53 2.37
N ASP A 73 10.97 -21.68 3.12
CA ASP A 73 11.03 -21.23 4.52
C ASP A 73 10.63 -19.76 4.68
N ARG A 74 11.07 -18.91 3.73
CA ARG A 74 10.69 -17.50 3.65
C ARG A 74 9.20 -17.33 3.35
N GLY A 75 8.64 -18.14 2.45
CA GLY A 75 7.21 -18.18 2.15
C GLY A 75 6.36 -18.54 3.34
N SER A 76 6.79 -19.52 4.13
CA SER A 76 6.13 -19.94 5.36
C SER A 76 6.12 -18.85 6.42
N GLU A 77 7.25 -18.17 6.62
CA GLU A 77 7.32 -17.06 7.57
C GLU A 77 6.45 -15.87 7.11
N PHE A 78 6.45 -15.60 5.80
CA PHE A 78 5.55 -14.62 5.21
C PHE A 78 4.08 -14.99 5.43
N LYS A 79 3.70 -16.25 5.18
CA LYS A 79 2.34 -16.75 5.42
C LYS A 79 1.93 -16.57 6.88
N LYS A 80 2.80 -16.90 7.84
CA LYS A 80 2.53 -16.70 9.29
C LYS A 80 2.28 -15.24 9.64
N THR A 81 3.02 -14.31 9.02
CA THR A 81 2.86 -12.87 9.24
C THR A 81 1.47 -12.37 8.84
N TYR A 82 0.90 -12.94 7.77
CA TYR A 82 -0.43 -12.62 7.24
C TYR A 82 -1.48 -13.69 7.59
N HIS A 83 -1.24 -14.48 8.63
CA HIS A 83 -2.14 -15.54 9.04
C HIS A 83 -3.46 -14.98 9.55
N MET A 84 -4.55 -15.56 9.07
CA MET A 84 -5.92 -15.23 9.46
C MET A 84 -6.71 -16.53 9.61
N ASP A 85 -7.51 -16.65 10.67
CA ASP A 85 -8.43 -17.79 10.80
C ASP A 85 -9.72 -17.43 10.09
N VAL A 86 -10.17 -18.29 9.18
CA VAL A 86 -11.36 -18.05 8.35
C VAL A 86 -12.41 -19.10 8.67
N ALA A 87 -13.65 -18.65 8.87
CA ALA A 87 -14.79 -19.53 9.13
C ALA A 87 -16.06 -19.03 8.44
N ASP A 88 -16.84 -19.97 7.89
CA ASP A 88 -18.19 -19.68 7.42
C ASP A 88 -19.10 -19.36 8.62
N VAL A 89 -19.96 -18.35 8.46
CA VAL A 89 -20.93 -18.00 9.51
C VAL A 89 -22.31 -17.83 8.92
N SER A 90 -23.31 -18.27 9.66
CA SER A 90 -24.72 -17.97 9.38
C SER A 90 -25.25 -17.06 10.48
N ILE A 91 -25.15 -15.74 10.30
CA ILE A 91 -25.77 -14.77 11.21
C ILE A 91 -27.05 -14.28 10.54
N SER A 92 -28.13 -15.03 10.74
CA SER A 92 -29.48 -14.75 10.21
C SER A 92 -30.01 -13.34 10.52
N ASP A 93 -29.44 -12.65 11.52
CA ASP A 93 -30.07 -11.48 12.14
C ASP A 93 -29.21 -10.19 12.10
N LEU A 94 -28.02 -10.20 11.47
CA LEU A 94 -27.11 -9.03 11.45
C LEU A 94 -26.83 -8.48 10.04
N THR A 95 -27.03 -9.24 8.97
CA THR A 95 -26.45 -8.92 7.66
C THR A 95 -27.49 -8.73 6.56
N ILE A 96 -27.19 -7.84 5.61
CA ILE A 96 -28.06 -7.42 4.50
C ILE A 96 -27.93 -8.38 3.29
N GLY A 97 -27.02 -9.35 3.32
CA GLY A 97 -26.73 -10.29 2.22
C GLY A 97 -26.93 -11.76 2.59
N ASP A 98 -26.88 -12.65 1.59
CA ASP A 98 -27.32 -14.05 1.71
C ASP A 98 -26.30 -15.00 2.37
N LYS A 99 -25.03 -14.57 2.47
CA LYS A 99 -23.90 -15.37 2.99
C LYS A 99 -22.90 -14.49 3.75
N ASP A 100 -22.41 -15.02 4.86
CA ASP A 100 -21.38 -14.38 5.68
C ASP A 100 -20.14 -15.28 5.84
N CYS A 101 -18.99 -14.62 5.97
CA CYS A 101 -17.72 -15.24 6.31
C CYS A 101 -17.05 -14.39 7.39
N ALA A 102 -16.59 -15.02 8.47
CA ALA A 102 -15.84 -14.35 9.52
C ALA A 102 -14.35 -14.66 9.41
N VAL A 103 -13.56 -13.64 9.69
CA VAL A 103 -12.11 -13.71 9.75
C VAL A 103 -11.63 -13.19 11.09
N ARG A 104 -10.78 -13.94 11.78
CA ARG A 104 -10.06 -13.48 12.97
C ARG A 104 -8.65 -13.03 12.59
N VAL A 105 -8.29 -11.81 13.00
CA VAL A 105 -6.95 -11.27 12.90
C VAL A 105 -6.39 -11.05 14.31
N SER A 106 -5.22 -11.63 14.59
CA SER A 106 -4.66 -11.66 15.95
C SER A 106 -4.04 -10.32 16.34
N LYS A 107 -4.36 -9.79 17.53
CA LYS A 107 -3.70 -8.61 18.14
C LYS A 107 -3.64 -7.36 17.26
N ARG A 108 -4.76 -7.00 16.62
CA ARG A 108 -4.88 -5.86 15.71
C ARG A 108 -5.91 -4.81 16.13
N ALA A 109 -6.46 -4.88 17.35
CA ALA A 109 -7.45 -3.92 17.83
C ALA A 109 -7.03 -2.44 17.67
N LYS A 110 -5.75 -2.13 17.93
CA LYS A 110 -5.19 -0.77 17.80
C LYS A 110 -5.18 -0.21 16.36
N ASP A 111 -5.25 -1.09 15.37
CA ASP A 111 -5.19 -0.74 13.95
C ASP A 111 -6.62 -0.43 13.41
N VAL A 112 -7.66 -0.65 14.24
CA VAL A 112 -9.07 -0.40 13.93
C VAL A 112 -9.55 0.88 14.61
N LYS A 113 -10.27 1.74 13.87
CA LYS A 113 -10.90 2.95 14.43
C LYS A 113 -12.40 2.79 14.64
N PHE A 114 -13.17 2.79 13.55
CA PHE A 114 -14.64 2.75 13.57
C PHE A 114 -15.21 1.61 12.71
N GLY A 115 -14.37 0.76 12.10
CA GLY A 115 -14.84 -0.29 11.20
C GLY A 115 -15.15 0.19 9.78
N CYS A 116 -15.07 1.50 9.52
CA CYS A 116 -15.47 2.11 8.25
C CYS A 116 -14.50 1.76 7.13
N GLU A 117 -13.20 1.85 7.41
CA GLU A 117 -12.13 1.55 6.47
C GLU A 117 -12.20 0.10 5.98
N GLU A 118 -12.47 -0.83 6.90
CA GLU A 118 -12.63 -2.27 6.65
C GLU A 118 -13.86 -2.54 5.79
N ARG A 119 -15.00 -1.93 6.13
CA ARG A 119 -16.24 -2.04 5.34
C ARG A 119 -16.05 -1.53 3.92
N ASP A 120 -15.44 -0.35 3.77
CA ASP A 120 -15.21 0.25 2.46
C ASP A 120 -14.23 -0.58 1.62
N ALA A 121 -13.21 -1.18 2.23
CA ALA A 121 -12.30 -2.11 1.58
C ALA A 121 -13.02 -3.38 1.10
N ALA A 122 -13.89 -3.96 1.93
CA ALA A 122 -14.71 -5.11 1.57
C ALA A 122 -15.64 -4.79 0.37
N ILE A 123 -16.33 -3.66 0.40
CA ILE A 123 -17.22 -3.23 -0.70
C ILE A 123 -16.43 -3.05 -2.00
N LYS A 124 -15.27 -2.39 -1.94
CA LYS A 124 -14.38 -2.20 -3.11
C LYS A 124 -13.89 -3.53 -3.70
N SER A 125 -13.81 -4.59 -2.88
CA SER A 125 -13.43 -5.94 -3.31
C SER A 125 -14.57 -6.76 -3.92
N GLY A 126 -15.80 -6.24 -3.90
CA GLY A 126 -16.99 -6.86 -4.49
C GLY A 126 -17.98 -7.43 -3.48
N ALA A 127 -17.69 -7.35 -2.17
CA ALA A 127 -18.62 -7.74 -1.12
C ALA A 127 -19.77 -6.73 -0.97
N THR A 128 -20.88 -7.16 -0.35
CA THR A 128 -21.99 -6.27 0.00
C THR A 128 -21.61 -5.35 1.16
N GLY A 129 -20.75 -5.83 2.07
CA GLY A 129 -20.26 -5.07 3.20
C GLY A 129 -19.35 -5.90 4.11
N ALA A 130 -18.91 -5.28 5.20
CA ALA A 130 -18.28 -5.98 6.31
C ALA A 130 -18.62 -5.31 7.64
N THR A 131 -18.64 -6.10 8.72
CA THR A 131 -18.78 -5.64 10.10
C THR A 131 -17.50 -5.99 10.86
N THR A 132 -16.89 -4.99 11.49
CA THR A 132 -15.66 -5.16 12.28
C THR A 132 -15.99 -5.13 13.76
N LEU A 133 -15.47 -6.10 14.52
CA LEU A 133 -15.64 -6.26 15.95
C LEU A 133 -14.27 -6.38 16.62
N VAL A 134 -14.12 -5.81 17.81
CA VAL A 134 -12.89 -5.91 18.61
C VAL A 134 -13.17 -6.74 19.84
N TYR A 135 -12.26 -7.67 20.16
CA TYR A 135 -12.33 -8.44 21.40
C TYR A 135 -11.49 -7.78 22.49
N THR A 136 -12.17 -7.20 23.48
CA THR A 136 -11.53 -6.50 24.61
C THR A 136 -12.19 -6.92 25.91
N ASP A 137 -11.38 -7.12 26.95
CA ASP A 137 -11.84 -7.49 28.30
C ASP A 137 -12.86 -8.63 28.33
N GLY A 138 -12.65 -9.65 27.48
CA GLY A 138 -13.52 -10.82 27.40
C GLY A 138 -14.80 -10.66 26.55
N ASN A 139 -15.03 -9.47 25.98
CA ASN A 139 -16.26 -9.13 25.25
C ASN A 139 -15.96 -8.71 23.80
N LEU A 140 -16.93 -8.96 22.90
CA LEU A 140 -16.92 -8.40 21.56
C LEU A 140 -17.64 -7.05 21.59
N VAL A 141 -16.99 -6.01 21.06
CA VAL A 141 -17.53 -4.64 21.00
C VAL A 141 -17.42 -4.07 19.59
N PHE A 142 -18.30 -3.11 19.29
CA PHE A 142 -18.18 -2.29 18.09
C PHE A 142 -17.07 -1.24 18.27
N PRO A 143 -16.16 -1.09 17.29
CA PRO A 143 -15.05 -0.15 17.39
C PRO A 143 -15.55 1.31 17.46
N GLY A 144 -14.99 2.07 18.41
CA GLY A 144 -15.26 3.51 18.58
C GLY A 144 -16.51 3.88 19.37
N SER A 145 -17.33 2.92 19.80
CA SER A 145 -18.50 3.17 20.65
C SER A 145 -18.50 2.38 21.97
N ASP A 146 -17.53 1.47 22.16
CA ASP A 146 -17.46 0.48 23.25
C ASP A 146 -18.77 -0.30 23.47
N TYR A 147 -19.67 -0.26 22.48
CA TYR A 147 -20.98 -0.86 22.58
C TYR A 147 -20.85 -2.38 22.42
N PRO A 148 -21.31 -3.18 23.40
CA PRO A 148 -21.19 -4.61 23.34
C PRO A 148 -22.05 -5.18 22.21
N VAL A 149 -21.53 -6.20 21.55
CA VAL A 149 -22.29 -7.00 20.58
C VAL A 149 -23.32 -7.83 21.33
N ASP A 150 -24.51 -8.00 20.75
CA ASP A 150 -25.54 -8.86 21.29
C ASP A 150 -25.00 -10.27 21.58
N GLU A 151 -25.39 -10.85 22.72
CA GLU A 151 -24.83 -12.11 23.23
C GLU A 151 -25.13 -13.30 22.30
N ASP A 152 -26.25 -13.27 21.57
CA ASP A 152 -26.58 -14.33 20.59
C ASP A 152 -25.61 -14.31 19.39
N ILE A 153 -25.14 -13.12 19.00
CA ILE A 153 -24.14 -12.95 17.94
C ILE A 153 -22.74 -13.21 18.49
N ALA A 154 -22.44 -12.68 19.67
CA ALA A 154 -21.13 -12.82 20.28
C ALA A 154 -20.81 -14.29 20.60
N SER A 155 -21.78 -15.07 21.07
CA SER A 155 -21.64 -16.51 21.32
C SER A 155 -21.38 -17.31 20.04
N LYS A 156 -22.08 -16.99 18.94
CA LYS A 156 -21.81 -17.57 17.60
C LYS A 156 -20.36 -17.30 17.20
N VAL A 157 -19.90 -16.06 17.29
CA VAL A 157 -18.51 -15.69 16.93
C VAL A 157 -17.48 -16.39 17.83
N ARG A 158 -17.70 -16.43 19.15
CA ARG A 158 -16.82 -17.13 20.10
C ARG A 158 -16.79 -18.65 19.87
N SER A 159 -17.82 -19.24 19.28
CA SER A 159 -17.83 -20.66 18.92
C SER A 159 -16.95 -20.99 17.71
N LEU A 160 -16.66 -20.00 16.86
CA LEU A 160 -15.84 -20.18 15.65
C LEU A 160 -14.35 -20.09 15.94
N PHE A 161 -13.97 -19.20 16.86
CA PHE A 161 -12.58 -18.87 17.13
C PHE A 161 -12.27 -18.82 18.62
N ALA A 162 -11.07 -19.28 18.98
CA ALA A 162 -10.50 -19.06 20.31
C ALA A 162 -9.97 -17.62 20.41
N LEU A 163 -10.86 -16.68 20.73
CA LEU A 163 -10.55 -15.25 20.82
C LEU A 163 -9.65 -14.93 22.02
N ARG A 164 -8.76 -13.95 21.84
CA ARG A 164 -7.93 -13.35 22.89
C ARG A 164 -8.05 -11.84 22.83
N ASN A 165 -7.77 -11.17 23.94
CA ASN A 165 -7.76 -9.70 23.97
C ASN A 165 -6.89 -9.14 22.84
N ASP A 166 -7.38 -8.05 22.26
CA ASP A 166 -6.85 -7.33 21.10
C ASP A 166 -7.06 -8.04 19.74
N ASP A 167 -7.73 -9.18 19.70
CA ASP A 167 -8.13 -9.79 18.44
C ASP A 167 -9.24 -8.98 17.76
N VAL A 168 -9.22 -8.98 16.44
CA VAL A 168 -10.24 -8.36 15.60
C VAL A 168 -10.99 -9.46 14.86
N VAL A 169 -12.31 -9.40 14.87
CA VAL A 169 -13.17 -10.26 14.05
C VAL A 169 -13.83 -9.40 12.98
N ILE A 170 -13.71 -9.80 11.73
CA ILE A 170 -14.32 -9.12 10.59
C ILE A 170 -15.27 -10.09 9.92
N ILE A 171 -16.54 -9.70 9.82
CA ILE A 171 -17.60 -10.48 9.19
C ILE A 171 -17.89 -9.83 7.84
N GLY A 172 -17.43 -10.45 6.75
CA GLY A 172 -17.77 -10.04 5.39
C GLY A 172 -19.09 -10.64 4.95
N THR A 173 -19.88 -9.87 4.20
CA THR A 173 -21.20 -10.27 3.70
C THR A 173 -21.24 -10.15 2.18
N GLY A 174 -21.81 -11.13 1.49
CA GLY A 174 -21.92 -11.12 0.03
C GLY A 174 -22.99 -12.05 -0.54
N PRO A 175 -23.20 -12.01 -1.87
CA PRO A 175 -24.15 -12.89 -2.57
C PRO A 175 -23.68 -14.35 -2.65
N SER A 176 -22.41 -14.64 -2.37
CA SER A 176 -21.87 -15.99 -2.31
C SER A 176 -20.85 -16.09 -1.18
N LYS A 177 -20.52 -17.32 -0.77
CA LYS A 177 -19.50 -17.57 0.27
C LYS A 177 -18.14 -17.01 -0.15
N GLU A 178 -17.79 -17.19 -1.42
CA GLU A 178 -16.53 -16.72 -1.99
C GLU A 178 -16.44 -15.19 -1.92
N VAL A 179 -17.54 -14.48 -2.23
CA VAL A 179 -17.57 -13.02 -2.17
C VAL A 179 -17.54 -12.52 -0.73
N ALA A 180 -18.21 -13.20 0.19
CA ALA A 180 -18.15 -12.90 1.62
C ALA A 180 -16.72 -13.08 2.16
N GLU A 181 -16.04 -14.16 1.79
CA GLU A 181 -14.65 -14.43 2.16
C GLU A 181 -13.69 -13.37 1.59
N ILE A 182 -13.83 -13.02 0.30
CA ILE A 182 -13.06 -11.95 -0.35
C ILE A 182 -13.19 -10.65 0.46
N GLY A 183 -14.41 -10.29 0.87
CA GLY A 183 -14.67 -9.10 1.67
C GLY A 183 -13.99 -9.14 3.03
N ALA A 184 -14.21 -10.21 3.78
CA ALA A 184 -13.69 -10.37 5.14
C ALA A 184 -12.15 -10.37 5.18
N VAL A 185 -11.52 -11.12 4.28
CA VAL A 185 -10.07 -11.22 4.17
C VAL A 185 -9.45 -9.91 3.68
N THR A 186 -10.06 -9.23 2.71
CA THR A 186 -9.54 -7.93 2.22
C THR A 186 -9.56 -6.88 3.32
N ALA A 187 -10.62 -6.85 4.12
CA ALA A 187 -10.68 -6.02 5.31
C ALA A 187 -9.60 -6.40 6.34
N GLY A 188 -9.37 -7.71 6.55
CA GLY A 188 -8.29 -8.21 7.40
C GLY A 188 -6.90 -7.77 6.92
N LEU A 189 -6.62 -7.86 5.62
CA LEU A 189 -5.36 -7.37 5.04
C LEU A 189 -5.20 -5.85 5.20
N THR A 190 -6.30 -5.10 5.13
CA THR A 190 -6.28 -3.63 5.30
C THR A 190 -5.74 -3.24 6.68
N ILE A 191 -6.22 -3.87 7.75
CA ILE A 191 -5.72 -3.60 9.12
C ILE A 191 -4.31 -4.13 9.36
N MET A 192 -3.84 -5.07 8.52
CA MET A 192 -2.46 -5.55 8.54
C MET A 192 -1.51 -4.66 7.73
N GLY A 193 -2.00 -3.60 7.08
CA GLY A 193 -1.21 -2.68 6.26
C GLY A 193 -0.95 -3.16 4.84
N GLY A 194 -1.80 -4.06 4.33
CA GLY A 194 -1.68 -4.70 3.00
C GLY A 194 -0.61 -5.78 2.94
N LEU A 195 -0.59 -6.56 1.86
CA LEU A 195 0.46 -7.55 1.61
C LEU A 195 1.76 -6.86 1.19
N GLN A 196 2.68 -6.67 2.14
CA GLN A 196 3.98 -6.07 1.89
C GLN A 196 5.02 -7.16 1.59
N PHE A 197 5.40 -7.30 0.32
CA PHE A 197 6.58 -8.09 -0.09
C PHE A 197 7.88 -7.40 0.35
N ASN A 198 9.02 -8.12 0.36
CA ASN A 198 10.32 -7.54 0.78
C ASN A 198 10.51 -6.20 0.10
N ARG A 199 10.58 -5.13 0.90
CA ARG A 199 10.86 -3.77 0.44
C ARG A 199 12.30 -3.72 -0.04
N ASP A 200 12.52 -4.01 -1.32
CA ASP A 200 13.69 -3.45 -1.99
C ASP A 200 13.46 -1.96 -2.17
N LEU A 201 14.53 -1.15 -2.29
CA LEU A 201 14.43 0.29 -2.62
C LEU A 201 13.55 0.57 -3.85
N LYS A 202 13.34 -0.47 -4.67
CA LYS A 202 12.47 -0.51 -5.85
C LYS A 202 10.98 -0.37 -5.53
N ASP A 203 10.51 -0.94 -4.42
CA ASP A 203 9.08 -0.90 -4.05
C ASP A 203 8.64 0.48 -3.55
N ILE A 204 9.60 1.23 -2.96
CA ILE A 204 9.45 2.60 -2.44
C ILE A 204 9.08 3.60 -3.55
N LEU A 205 9.38 3.26 -4.80
CA LEU A 205 9.28 4.17 -5.93
C LEU A 205 8.26 3.67 -6.98
N THR A 206 7.47 2.64 -6.67
CA THR A 206 6.45 2.15 -7.61
C THR A 206 5.26 3.12 -7.72
N PRO A 207 4.62 3.25 -8.91
CA PRO A 207 3.47 4.15 -9.12
C PRO A 207 2.23 3.81 -8.27
N LYS A 208 2.23 2.67 -7.58
CA LYS A 208 1.11 2.17 -6.76
C LYS A 208 1.12 2.70 -5.33
N ASN A 209 2.24 3.24 -4.83
CA ASN A 209 2.31 3.73 -3.46
C ASN A 209 1.86 5.20 -3.36
N THR A 210 0.95 5.44 -2.42
CA THR A 210 0.45 6.75 -2.01
C THR A 210 1.61 7.59 -1.51
N GLY A 211 1.99 8.64 -2.25
CA GLY A 211 2.80 9.85 -1.94
C GLY A 211 3.80 9.94 -0.77
N ASN A 212 3.61 9.23 0.34
CA ASN A 212 4.33 9.28 1.61
C ASN A 212 5.83 8.96 1.50
N GLU A 213 6.23 8.10 0.56
CA GLU A 213 7.64 7.70 0.41
C GLU A 213 8.46 8.73 -0.38
N LEU A 214 7.88 9.31 -1.45
CA LEU A 214 8.48 10.42 -2.17
C LEU A 214 8.60 11.66 -1.26
N ILE A 215 7.63 11.87 -0.38
CA ILE A 215 7.68 12.90 0.67
C ILE A 215 8.87 12.66 1.61
N SER A 216 9.07 11.42 2.08
CA SER A 216 10.17 11.07 2.97
C SER A 216 11.54 11.31 2.34
N LEU A 217 11.71 10.91 1.07
CA LEU A 217 12.94 11.17 0.32
C LEU A 217 13.16 12.68 0.10
N ALA A 218 12.10 13.43 -0.19
CA ALA A 218 12.19 14.87 -0.38
C ALA A 218 12.55 15.61 0.92
N PHE A 219 12.06 15.18 2.08
CA PHE A 219 12.49 15.68 3.39
C PHE A 219 13.96 15.38 3.67
N ALA A 220 14.41 14.15 3.39
CA ALA A 220 15.82 13.82 3.56
C ALA A 220 16.73 14.69 2.67
N ILE A 221 16.34 14.94 1.42
CA ILE A 221 17.08 15.84 0.53
C ILE A 221 17.03 17.27 1.06
N HIS A 222 15.87 17.75 1.52
CA HIS A 222 15.70 19.08 2.11
C HIS A 222 16.71 19.33 3.24
N ASP A 223 16.85 18.38 4.15
CA ASP A 223 17.82 18.46 5.24
C ASP A 223 19.27 18.39 4.73
N LEU A 224 19.57 17.47 3.81
CA LEU A 224 20.91 17.31 3.22
C LEU A 224 21.39 18.55 2.47
N VAL A 225 20.49 19.29 1.84
CA VAL A 225 20.83 20.52 1.12
C VAL A 225 20.80 21.75 2.03
N GLY A 226 20.68 21.58 3.35
CA GLY A 226 20.71 22.67 4.33
C GLY A 226 19.45 23.52 4.31
N GLY A 227 18.28 22.88 4.19
CA GLY A 227 16.97 23.51 4.29
C GLY A 227 16.48 24.24 3.03
N LEU A 228 17.12 24.02 1.87
CA LEU A 228 16.62 24.61 0.62
C LEU A 228 15.29 23.97 0.20
N PRO A 229 14.43 24.70 -0.50
CA PRO A 229 13.18 24.13 -0.97
C PRO A 229 13.40 22.93 -1.89
N VAL A 230 12.61 21.88 -1.67
CA VAL A 230 12.62 20.66 -2.47
C VAL A 230 11.23 20.42 -3.03
N CYS A 231 11.16 20.17 -4.33
CA CYS A 231 9.93 19.75 -4.99
C CYS A 231 10.11 18.36 -5.57
N ALA A 232 9.10 17.53 -5.48
CA ALA A 232 9.13 16.19 -6.06
C ALA A 232 7.80 15.84 -6.70
N LYS A 233 7.80 15.03 -7.74
CA LYS A 233 6.59 14.60 -8.43
C LYS A 233 6.76 13.18 -8.96
N SER A 234 5.79 12.31 -8.66
CA SER A 234 5.65 11.03 -9.36
C SER A 234 5.04 11.28 -10.75
N ARG A 235 5.38 10.45 -11.74
CA ARG A 235 4.92 10.60 -13.12
C ARG A 235 3.39 10.72 -13.26
N ASP A 236 2.66 9.92 -12.49
CA ASP A 236 1.22 9.74 -12.68
C ASP A 236 0.35 10.50 -11.64
N ASN A 237 0.96 11.24 -10.69
CA ASN A 237 0.25 12.02 -9.67
C ASN A 237 0.77 13.46 -9.56
N LEU A 238 0.04 14.30 -8.81
CA LEU A 238 0.52 15.62 -8.43
C LEU A 238 1.75 15.51 -7.51
N GLY A 239 2.58 16.56 -7.56
CA GLY A 239 3.80 16.65 -6.80
C GLY A 239 3.63 17.33 -5.45
N ILE A 240 4.75 17.46 -4.76
CA ILE A 240 4.88 18.10 -3.46
C ILE A 240 5.90 19.23 -3.55
N ARG A 241 5.74 20.21 -2.66
CA ARG A 241 6.70 21.29 -2.40
C ARG A 241 6.95 21.39 -0.91
N ILE A 242 8.22 21.23 -0.54
CA ILE A 242 8.70 21.32 0.83
C ILE A 242 9.50 22.61 0.99
N GLU A 243 9.16 23.38 2.01
CA GLU A 243 9.89 24.58 2.43
C GLU A 243 9.92 24.61 3.97
N ASN A 244 11.03 25.06 4.56
CA ASN A 244 11.17 25.22 6.01
C ASN A 244 10.75 23.98 6.83
N GLY A 245 11.12 22.77 6.38
CA GLY A 245 10.79 21.53 7.08
C GLY A 245 9.30 21.14 7.06
N ALA A 246 8.49 21.74 6.18
CA ALA A 246 7.07 21.41 6.05
C ALA A 246 6.64 21.25 4.58
N VAL A 247 5.63 20.42 4.33
CA VAL A 247 4.96 20.34 3.03
C VAL A 247 4.04 21.55 2.90
N ILE A 248 4.37 22.49 2.01
CA ILE A 248 3.60 23.71 1.77
C ILE A 248 2.56 23.52 0.66
N ASP A 249 2.79 22.58 -0.24
CA ASP A 249 1.86 22.23 -1.32
C ASP A 249 1.97 20.73 -1.60
N ASN A 250 0.84 20.01 -1.57
CA ASN A 250 0.74 18.58 -1.85
C ASN A 250 0.06 18.28 -3.20
N ALA A 251 -0.19 19.31 -4.00
CA ALA A 251 -0.84 19.28 -5.30
C ALA A 251 0.00 20.01 -6.37
N TYR A 252 1.33 20.04 -6.21
CA TYR A 252 2.26 20.84 -7.00
C TYR A 252 2.48 20.24 -8.40
N SER A 253 2.19 20.98 -9.47
CA SER A 253 2.44 20.53 -10.86
C SER A 253 3.93 20.59 -11.22
N GLY A 254 4.55 21.75 -11.01
CA GLY A 254 5.98 21.99 -11.22
C GLY A 254 6.43 21.73 -12.67
N PRO A 255 6.40 22.74 -13.57
CA PRO A 255 6.69 22.57 -14.99
C PRO A 255 8.06 21.92 -15.30
N VAL A 256 9.09 22.22 -14.49
CA VAL A 256 10.42 21.63 -14.67
C VAL A 256 10.46 20.16 -14.23
N LEU A 257 9.64 19.75 -13.25
CA LEU A 257 9.50 18.35 -12.86
C LEU A 257 8.88 17.54 -14.00
N GLU A 258 7.80 18.05 -14.59
CA GLU A 258 7.13 17.41 -15.74
C GLU A 258 8.06 17.28 -16.95
N GLU A 259 8.84 18.32 -17.23
CA GLU A 259 9.83 18.30 -18.30
C GLU A 259 10.92 17.25 -18.05
N VAL A 260 11.46 17.17 -16.84
CA VAL A 260 12.44 16.13 -16.49
C VAL A 260 11.85 14.73 -16.60
N ILE A 261 10.60 14.53 -16.19
CA ILE A 261 9.91 13.25 -16.32
C ILE A 261 9.74 12.86 -17.80
N SER A 262 9.46 13.84 -18.66
CA SER A 262 9.30 13.61 -20.10
C SER A 262 10.62 13.38 -20.82
N VAL A 263 11.67 14.13 -20.50
CA VAL A 263 12.96 14.11 -21.20
C VAL A 263 13.87 12.99 -20.66
N GLY A 264 13.75 12.67 -19.37
CA GLY A 264 14.54 11.62 -18.74
C GLY A 264 15.98 11.98 -18.43
N THR A 265 16.29 13.27 -18.31
CA THR A 265 17.63 13.73 -17.93
C THR A 265 17.55 14.83 -16.89
N THR A 266 18.66 15.07 -16.21
CA THR A 266 18.76 16.15 -15.22
C THR A 266 18.71 17.51 -15.92
N ILE A 267 17.83 18.40 -15.49
CA ILE A 267 17.68 19.76 -16.02
C ILE A 267 18.15 20.76 -14.97
N ARG A 268 18.98 21.72 -15.40
CA ARG A 268 19.46 22.84 -14.59
C ARG A 268 19.11 24.13 -15.33
N LYS A 269 18.16 24.90 -14.81
CA LYS A 269 17.73 26.15 -15.46
C LYS A 269 17.11 27.14 -14.49
N ILE A 270 16.84 28.35 -14.97
CA ILE A 270 16.02 29.33 -14.26
C ILE A 270 14.55 28.98 -14.53
N ALA A 271 13.75 28.82 -13.48
CA ALA A 271 12.34 28.54 -13.64
C ALA A 271 11.63 29.75 -14.29
N THR A 272 10.82 29.50 -15.31
CA THR A 272 10.14 30.53 -16.11
C THR A 272 8.73 30.84 -15.61
N SER A 273 8.17 29.98 -14.75
CA SER A 273 6.82 30.07 -14.20
C SER A 273 6.72 29.40 -12.82
N GLY A 274 5.56 29.54 -12.18
CA GLY A 274 5.29 28.99 -10.84
C GLY A 274 5.93 29.80 -9.70
N PRO A 275 5.86 29.29 -8.45
CA PRO A 275 6.32 29.99 -7.25
C PRO A 275 7.80 30.38 -7.25
N TYR A 276 8.62 29.67 -8.04
CA TYR A 276 10.07 29.88 -8.12
C TYR A 276 10.50 30.59 -9.40
N LYS A 277 9.58 31.29 -10.10
CA LYS A 277 9.92 32.04 -11.31
C LYS A 277 11.10 32.99 -11.07
N GLY A 278 12.12 32.90 -11.92
CA GLY A 278 13.34 33.69 -11.82
C GLY A 278 14.43 33.07 -10.93
N ILE A 279 14.17 31.93 -10.27
CA ILE A 279 15.11 31.25 -9.39
C ILE A 279 15.71 30.04 -10.11
N ARG A 280 16.98 29.73 -9.81
CA ARG A 280 17.68 28.57 -10.36
C ARG A 280 17.16 27.29 -9.69
N VAL A 281 16.84 26.30 -10.52
CA VAL A 281 16.41 24.97 -10.08
C VAL A 281 17.27 23.89 -10.72
N ILE A 282 17.51 22.82 -9.97
CA ILE A 282 18.17 21.61 -10.45
C ILE A 282 17.20 20.46 -10.20
N VAL A 283 16.79 19.77 -11.26
CA VAL A 283 15.79 18.71 -11.21
C VAL A 283 16.34 17.46 -11.87
N THR A 284 16.25 16.32 -11.18
CA THR A 284 16.83 15.03 -11.57
C THR A 284 15.73 13.98 -11.68
N PRO A 285 15.72 13.14 -12.74
CA PRO A 285 14.75 12.05 -12.85
C PRO A 285 15.12 10.92 -11.89
N ILE A 286 14.10 10.21 -11.40
CA ILE A 286 14.24 8.97 -10.66
C ILE A 286 13.86 7.85 -11.62
N GLU A 287 14.82 6.99 -11.93
CA GLU A 287 14.67 5.86 -12.84
C GLU A 287 14.62 4.54 -12.08
N LEU A 288 13.64 3.70 -12.42
CA LEU A 288 13.50 2.34 -11.91
C LEU A 288 13.22 1.40 -13.07
N ASP A 289 14.00 0.33 -13.19
CA ASP A 289 13.88 -0.69 -14.24
C ASP A 289 13.72 -0.09 -15.66
N ASN A 290 14.61 0.85 -16.01
CA ASN A 290 14.62 1.59 -17.28
C ASN A 290 13.37 2.44 -17.55
N ARG A 291 12.66 2.87 -16.50
CA ARG A 291 11.52 3.78 -16.61
C ARG A 291 11.65 4.93 -15.63
N ILE A 292 11.43 6.15 -16.12
CA ILE A 292 11.32 7.32 -15.24
C ILE A 292 9.97 7.27 -14.55
N ILE A 293 10.01 7.26 -13.23
CA ILE A 293 8.85 7.06 -12.36
C ILE A 293 8.55 8.30 -11.51
N ALA A 294 9.55 9.15 -11.29
CA ALA A 294 9.40 10.42 -10.60
C ALA A 294 10.51 11.40 -11.01
N ALA A 295 10.40 12.64 -10.56
CA ALA A 295 11.48 13.61 -10.57
C ALA A 295 11.55 14.32 -9.22
N ILE A 296 12.75 14.71 -8.83
CA ILE A 296 13.01 15.49 -7.62
C ILE A 296 13.93 16.65 -7.94
N GLY A 297 13.65 17.80 -7.36
CA GLY A 297 14.35 19.03 -7.64
C GLY A 297 14.58 19.90 -6.43
N VAL A 298 15.73 20.56 -6.42
CA VAL A 298 16.12 21.51 -5.38
C VAL A 298 16.09 22.91 -5.99
N VAL A 299 15.55 23.86 -5.24
CA VAL A 299 15.52 25.28 -5.60
C VAL A 299 16.66 25.98 -4.90
N ASP A 300 17.58 26.55 -5.68
CA ASP A 300 18.70 27.31 -5.14
C ASP A 300 18.28 28.75 -4.88
N ILE A 301 17.72 29.00 -3.69
CA ILE A 301 17.36 30.35 -3.24
C ILE A 301 18.57 31.13 -2.70
N ARG A 302 19.75 30.51 -2.57
CA ARG A 302 20.95 31.21 -2.05
C ARG A 302 21.42 32.29 -3.01
N THR A 303 21.16 32.14 -4.30
CA THR A 303 21.48 33.18 -5.30
C THR A 303 20.65 34.45 -5.12
N MET A 304 19.59 34.46 -4.30
CA MET A 304 18.82 35.65 -3.94
C MET A 304 19.39 36.36 -2.71
N ALA A 305 20.12 35.65 -1.85
CA ALA A 305 20.77 36.21 -0.66
C ALA A 305 22.02 36.99 -1.07
N GLY A 306 21.80 38.27 -1.42
CA GLY A 306 22.88 39.17 -1.86
C GLY A 306 22.43 40.27 -2.81
N ALA A 307 21.25 40.14 -3.43
CA ALA A 307 20.72 41.19 -4.30
C ALA A 307 20.35 42.47 -3.54
N ASN A 308 19.91 42.35 -2.28
CA ASN A 308 19.46 43.49 -1.45
C ASN A 308 20.15 43.62 -0.09
N ASN A 309 21.10 42.75 0.27
CA ASN A 309 21.81 42.81 1.56
C ASN A 309 23.16 43.51 1.39
N LEU A 310 23.17 44.83 1.43
CA LEU A 310 24.39 45.61 1.62
C LEU A 310 25.00 45.27 2.99
N ILE A 311 26.26 44.81 3.02
CA ILE A 311 27.04 44.79 4.26
C ILE A 311 27.33 46.26 4.61
N ARG A 312 26.61 46.81 5.60
CA ARG A 312 26.93 48.13 6.17
C ARG A 312 28.10 47.98 7.13
N LEU A 313 29.30 48.27 6.65
CA LEU A 313 30.44 48.50 7.52
C LEU A 313 30.27 49.89 8.13
N ARG A 314 30.14 49.97 9.46
CA ARG A 314 30.33 51.22 10.19
C ARG A 314 31.81 51.34 10.48
N SER A 315 32.45 52.42 10.03
CA SER A 315 33.67 52.88 10.67
C SER A 315 33.25 53.53 11.99
N ASP A 316 33.65 52.93 13.10
CA ASP A 316 33.64 53.63 14.37
C ASP A 316 34.69 54.75 14.27
N ASP A 317 34.26 55.94 13.87
CA ASP A 317 34.99 57.15 14.21
C ASP A 317 34.68 57.43 15.68
N ASN A 318 35.53 56.87 16.55
CA ASN A 318 35.68 57.35 17.91
C ASN A 318 36.25 58.77 17.85
N ASP A 319 35.46 59.74 18.29
CA ASP A 319 35.88 60.86 19.14
C ASP A 319 34.69 61.34 19.98
#